data_AF-A0A812WPX5-F1
#
_entry.id   AF-A0A812WPX5-F1
#
_cell.length_a   1.000
_cell.length_b   1.000
_cell.length_c   1.000
_cell.angle_alpha   90.00
_cell.angle_beta   90.00
_cell.angle_gamma   90.00
#
_symmetry.space_group_name_H-M   'P 1'
#
loop_
_entity.id
_entity.type
_entity.pdbx_description
1 polymer ?
#
loop_
_entity_poly.entity_id
_entity_poly.type
_entity_poly.pdbx_seq_one_letter_code
_entity_poly.pdbx_strand_id
1 'polypeptide(L)'
;MVMGGASEILRVFEDLERESGKSLVFNAEPACFPDTEGICEKHPPAKYRWRFLNAGLMVGRVHAYKNMLRDPQPIAVNDQWWFQIYRRDHPDEILLDTYCNLTCTLYTIGQLGDGLELLNGRVHVRQTETLPPLVHFVSFGHRTKWIDGRPTSYLQETFRQLFPEHSARLMDGWWLGANVGATHDLTIYEGEGRSLLAMMTSFLCLQCTFSGIESDDCYELRGTATCFWMNSCWFLVILTLAFLVWLLVWGQNFRHRLHALCLTVRYAQLNNQKPPGLDC
;
A
#
# COMPACT_ATOMS: atom_id res chain seq x y z
N MET A 1 -13.03 -4.21 -6.69
CA MET A 1 -13.28 -3.44 -7.93
C MET A 1 -14.71 -3.64 -8.36
N VAL A 2 -15.36 -2.56 -8.77
CA VAL A 2 -16.71 -2.58 -9.34
C VAL A 2 -16.57 -2.45 -10.85
N MET A 3 -16.93 -3.51 -11.57
CA MET A 3 -16.82 -3.61 -13.03
C MET A 3 -18.16 -3.46 -13.73
N GLY A 4 -19.24 -3.88 -13.07
CA GLY A 4 -20.60 -3.76 -13.56
C GLY A 4 -21.31 -2.52 -13.01
N GLY A 5 -22.35 -2.07 -13.72
CA GLY A 5 -23.25 -1.01 -13.23
C GLY A 5 -24.15 -1.49 -12.10
N ALA A 6 -24.73 -0.55 -11.34
CA ALA A 6 -25.63 -0.87 -10.23
C ALA A 6 -26.81 -1.76 -10.65
N SER A 7 -27.41 -1.51 -11.83
CA SER A 7 -28.50 -2.33 -12.37
C SER A 7 -28.09 -3.76 -12.69
N GLU A 8 -26.86 -3.96 -13.20
CA GLU A 8 -26.33 -5.29 -13.47
C GLU A 8 -26.09 -6.06 -12.17
N ILE A 9 -25.45 -5.43 -11.19
CA ILE A 9 -25.17 -6.04 -9.88
C ILE A 9 -26.48 -6.48 -9.22
N LEU A 10 -27.48 -5.60 -9.19
CA LEU A 10 -28.79 -5.91 -8.62
C LEU A 10 -29.48 -7.06 -9.37
N ARG A 11 -29.51 -7.01 -10.70
CA ARG A 11 -30.12 -8.07 -11.51
C ARG A 11 -29.46 -9.43 -11.26
N VAL A 12 -28.13 -9.50 -11.31
CA VAL A 12 -27.41 -10.76 -11.09
C VAL A 12 -27.62 -11.28 -9.66
N PHE A 13 -27.63 -10.39 -8.67
CA PHE A 13 -27.95 -10.77 -7.29
C PHE A 13 -29.37 -11.33 -7.16
N GLU A 14 -30.38 -10.67 -7.74
CA GLU A 14 -31.78 -11.11 -7.70
C GLU A 14 -32.00 -12.43 -8.43
N ASP A 15 -31.28 -12.67 -9.53
CA ASP A 15 -31.29 -13.95 -10.24
C ASP A 15 -30.73 -15.07 -9.34
N LEU A 16 -29.57 -14.86 -8.70
CA LEU A 16 -28.98 -15.82 -7.76
C LEU A 16 -29.83 -16.06 -6.51
N GLU A 17 -30.43 -15.01 -5.95
CA GLU A 17 -31.32 -15.08 -4.78
C GLU A 17 -32.56 -15.91 -5.12
N ARG A 18 -33.17 -15.67 -6.29
CA ARG A 18 -34.34 -16.41 -6.75
C ARG A 18 -34.05 -17.90 -7.01
N GLU A 19 -32.89 -18.22 -7.57
CA GLU A 19 -32.49 -19.60 -7.87
C GLU A 19 -32.10 -20.40 -6.62
N SER A 20 -31.41 -19.76 -5.68
CA SER A 20 -30.89 -20.43 -4.49
C SER A 20 -31.81 -20.35 -3.27
N GLY A 21 -32.71 -19.38 -3.23
CA GLY A 21 -33.51 -19.03 -2.05
C GLY A 21 -32.70 -18.32 -0.95
N LYS A 22 -31.47 -17.91 -1.22
CA LYS A 22 -30.54 -17.35 -0.23
C LYS A 22 -30.30 -15.86 -0.45
N SER A 23 -30.44 -15.07 0.61
CA SER A 23 -30.33 -13.60 0.55
C SER A 23 -28.95 -13.05 0.91
N LEU A 24 -27.97 -13.92 1.16
CA LEU A 24 -26.57 -13.58 1.39
C LEU A 24 -25.70 -14.34 0.39
N VAL A 25 -24.93 -13.59 -0.40
CA VAL A 25 -23.98 -14.12 -1.38
C VAL A 25 -22.56 -13.71 -0.97
N PHE A 26 -21.71 -14.69 -0.75
CA PHE A 26 -20.29 -14.48 -0.47
C PHE A 26 -19.47 -14.84 -1.70
N ASN A 27 -18.36 -14.11 -1.92
CA ASN A 27 -17.39 -14.52 -2.91
C ASN A 27 -16.70 -15.81 -2.49
N ALA A 28 -16.42 -16.64 -3.48
CA ALA A 28 -15.66 -17.86 -3.31
C ALA A 28 -14.19 -17.63 -3.65
N GLU A 29 -13.28 -18.39 -3.05
CA GLU A 29 -11.85 -18.37 -3.38
C GLU A 29 -11.25 -19.78 -3.57
N PRO A 30 -10.10 -19.90 -4.28
CA PRO A 30 -9.46 -21.18 -4.52
C PRO A 30 -8.73 -21.78 -3.30
N ALA A 31 -8.16 -20.95 -2.44
CA ALA A 31 -7.40 -21.40 -1.28
C ALA A 31 -8.23 -21.26 0.00
N CYS A 32 -8.24 -22.29 0.83
CA CYS A 32 -8.90 -22.20 2.12
C CYS A 32 -8.04 -21.42 3.10
N PHE A 33 -8.61 -20.41 3.75
CA PHE A 33 -7.93 -19.62 4.77
C PHE A 33 -8.92 -19.05 5.79
N PRO A 34 -8.58 -18.94 7.08
CA PRO A 34 -7.55 -19.75 7.72
C PRO A 34 -8.01 -21.21 7.83
N ASP A 35 -7.07 -22.15 7.74
CA ASP A 35 -7.37 -23.56 7.99
C ASP A 35 -7.32 -23.85 9.49
N THR A 36 -8.48 -23.83 10.11
CA THR A 36 -8.66 -24.09 11.55
C THR A 36 -9.81 -25.07 11.74
N GLU A 37 -9.70 -25.97 12.73
CA GLU A 37 -10.76 -26.94 13.07
C GLU A 37 -11.17 -27.88 11.91
N GLY A 38 -10.28 -28.07 10.93
CA GLY A 38 -10.55 -28.85 9.73
C GLY A 38 -11.72 -28.30 8.91
N ILE A 39 -11.89 -26.97 8.90
CA ILE A 39 -12.98 -26.31 8.16
C ILE A 39 -12.82 -26.54 6.65
N CYS A 40 -11.59 -26.65 6.16
CA CYS A 40 -11.27 -26.81 4.75
C CYS A 40 -11.73 -28.16 4.20
N GLU A 41 -11.58 -29.25 4.96
CA GLU A 41 -12.02 -30.59 4.55
C GLU A 41 -13.56 -30.71 4.52
N LYS A 42 -14.25 -29.96 5.39
CA LYS A 42 -15.72 -30.00 5.54
C LYS A 42 -16.48 -29.28 4.43
N HIS A 43 -15.81 -28.48 3.61
CA HIS A 43 -16.46 -27.79 2.50
C HIS A 43 -16.95 -28.79 1.44
N PRO A 44 -18.15 -28.64 0.85
CA PRO A 44 -18.56 -29.48 -0.26
C PRO A 44 -17.63 -29.28 -1.47
N PRO A 45 -17.47 -30.28 -2.36
CA PRO A 45 -16.75 -30.09 -3.61
C PRO A 45 -17.48 -29.05 -4.49
N ALA A 46 -16.70 -28.29 -5.27
CA ALA A 46 -17.22 -27.33 -6.25
C ALA A 46 -16.85 -27.78 -7.67
N LYS A 47 -17.64 -27.38 -8.66
CA LYS A 47 -17.38 -27.69 -10.08
C LYS A 47 -16.07 -27.06 -10.57
N TYR A 48 -15.75 -25.88 -10.04
CA TYR A 48 -14.55 -25.11 -10.37
C TYR A 48 -13.68 -24.90 -9.13
N ARG A 49 -12.53 -24.26 -9.31
CA ARG A 49 -11.54 -24.07 -8.24
C ARG A 49 -12.04 -23.25 -7.05
N TRP A 50 -12.98 -22.33 -7.26
CA TRP A 50 -13.53 -21.49 -6.18
C TRP A 50 -14.46 -22.32 -5.29
N ARG A 51 -13.96 -22.76 -4.14
CA ARG A 51 -14.65 -23.70 -3.24
C ARG A 51 -14.84 -23.16 -1.83
N PHE A 52 -13.94 -22.28 -1.40
CA PHE A 52 -13.89 -21.79 -0.03
C PHE A 52 -14.52 -20.41 0.08
N LEU A 53 -15.08 -20.08 1.24
CA LEU A 53 -15.63 -18.76 1.49
C LEU A 53 -14.49 -17.76 1.66
N ASN A 54 -14.61 -16.63 0.95
CA ASN A 54 -13.81 -15.44 1.22
C ASN A 54 -14.72 -14.37 1.85
N ALA A 55 -14.22 -13.61 2.82
CA ALA A 55 -15.02 -12.62 3.53
C ALA A 55 -14.85 -11.19 3.00
N GLY A 56 -13.93 -10.95 2.06
CA GLY A 56 -13.64 -9.58 1.63
C GLY A 56 -14.65 -9.00 0.65
N LEU A 57 -15.57 -9.80 0.09
CA LEU A 57 -16.66 -9.26 -0.72
C LEU A 57 -17.95 -10.07 -0.54
N MET A 58 -18.99 -9.40 -0.06
CA MET A 58 -20.29 -9.98 0.22
C MET A 58 -21.40 -9.06 -0.30
N VAL A 59 -22.48 -9.65 -0.80
CA VAL A 59 -23.67 -8.95 -1.29
C VAL A 59 -24.91 -9.60 -0.68
N GLY A 60 -25.85 -8.82 -0.20
CA GLY A 60 -27.04 -9.38 0.41
C GLY A 60 -28.08 -8.36 0.82
N ARG A 61 -29.25 -8.87 1.22
CA ARG A 61 -30.33 -8.05 1.76
C ARG A 61 -29.96 -7.60 3.18
N VAL A 62 -30.25 -6.34 3.50
CA VAL A 62 -29.96 -5.75 4.83
C VAL A 62 -30.58 -6.56 5.97
N HIS A 63 -31.80 -7.09 5.80
CA HIS A 63 -32.46 -7.88 6.85
C HIS A 63 -31.74 -9.22 7.10
N ALA A 64 -31.18 -9.85 6.06
CA ALA A 64 -30.43 -11.09 6.20
C ALA A 64 -29.11 -10.85 6.96
N TYR A 65 -28.41 -9.75 6.66
CA TYR A 65 -27.23 -9.34 7.45
C TYR A 65 -27.57 -9.08 8.91
N LYS A 66 -28.69 -8.41 9.19
CA LYS A 66 -29.13 -8.14 10.57
C LYS A 66 -29.42 -9.43 11.34
N ASN A 67 -29.96 -10.45 10.68
CA ASN A 67 -30.21 -11.74 11.29
C ASN A 67 -28.89 -12.48 11.59
N MET A 68 -27.98 -12.54 10.62
CA MET A 68 -26.66 -13.18 10.78
C MET A 68 -25.81 -12.51 11.86
N LEU A 69 -25.84 -11.17 11.93
CA LEU A 69 -25.05 -10.36 12.86
C LEU A 69 -25.83 -9.95 14.12
N ARG A 70 -26.90 -10.69 14.45
CA ARG A 70 -27.76 -10.36 15.59
C ARG A 70 -27.01 -10.41 16.91
N ASP A 71 -26.20 -11.45 17.08
CA ASP A 71 -25.43 -11.65 18.30
C ASP A 71 -24.05 -10.99 18.19
N PRO A 72 -23.53 -10.42 19.28
CA PRO A 72 -22.20 -9.81 19.28
C PRO A 72 -21.14 -10.88 19.06
N GLN A 73 -20.19 -10.58 18.18
CA GLN A 73 -19.09 -11.49 17.89
C GLN A 73 -17.90 -11.25 18.83
N PRO A 74 -17.10 -12.29 19.11
CA PRO A 74 -15.93 -12.12 19.96
C PRO A 74 -14.96 -11.10 19.33
N ILE A 75 -14.44 -10.20 20.15
CA ILE A 75 -13.46 -9.19 19.72
C ILE A 75 -12.17 -9.91 19.32
N ALA A 76 -11.54 -9.47 18.22
CA ALA A 76 -10.26 -9.99 17.68
C ALA A 76 -10.31 -11.37 16.98
N VAL A 77 -11.48 -11.77 16.49
CA VAL A 77 -11.60 -12.95 15.63
C VAL A 77 -11.32 -12.57 14.17
N ASN A 78 -10.62 -13.44 13.44
CA ASN A 78 -10.48 -13.30 11.99
C ASN A 78 -11.88 -13.34 11.34
N ASP A 79 -12.23 -12.32 10.57
CA ASP A 79 -13.54 -12.18 9.93
C ASP A 79 -13.86 -13.39 9.03
N GLN A 80 -12.91 -13.81 8.19
CA GLN A 80 -13.08 -14.94 7.29
C GLN A 80 -13.26 -16.27 8.01
N TRP A 81 -12.57 -16.48 9.13
CA TRP A 81 -12.82 -17.61 10.01
C TRP A 81 -14.27 -17.61 10.51
N TRP A 82 -14.72 -16.46 11.03
CA TRP A 82 -16.05 -16.34 11.61
C TRP A 82 -17.15 -16.67 10.60
N PHE A 83 -17.08 -16.09 9.39
CA PHE A 83 -18.05 -16.36 8.34
C PHE A 83 -18.02 -17.81 7.84
N GLN A 84 -16.86 -18.46 7.85
CA GLN A 84 -16.77 -19.89 7.53
C GLN A 84 -17.48 -20.75 8.57
N ILE A 85 -17.27 -20.46 9.86
CA ILE A 85 -17.99 -21.14 10.96
C ILE A 85 -19.48 -20.91 10.84
N TYR A 86 -19.92 -19.66 10.63
CA TYR A 86 -21.31 -19.33 10.43
C TYR A 86 -21.93 -20.13 9.28
N ARG A 87 -21.28 -20.15 8.11
CA ARG A 87 -21.75 -20.89 6.94
C ARG A 87 -21.82 -22.40 7.17
N ARG A 88 -20.86 -22.97 7.91
CA ARG A 88 -20.87 -24.39 8.28
C ARG A 88 -22.12 -24.71 9.11
N ASP A 89 -22.44 -23.84 10.06
CA ASP A 89 -23.54 -24.04 11.00
C ASP A 89 -24.90 -23.63 10.40
N HIS A 90 -24.91 -22.78 9.35
CA HIS A 90 -26.09 -22.28 8.64
C HIS A 90 -25.94 -22.42 7.12
N PRO A 91 -25.81 -23.65 6.58
CA PRO A 91 -25.52 -23.88 5.17
C PRO A 91 -26.63 -23.39 4.22
N ASP A 92 -27.85 -23.22 4.72
CA ASP A 92 -29.02 -22.79 3.94
C ASP A 92 -29.16 -21.27 3.86
N GLU A 93 -28.41 -20.49 4.64
CA GLU A 93 -28.53 -19.03 4.67
C GLU A 93 -27.57 -18.31 3.71
N ILE A 94 -26.42 -18.93 3.44
CA ILE A 94 -25.35 -18.34 2.63
C ILE A 94 -25.22 -19.08 1.29
N LEU A 95 -25.29 -18.33 0.20
CA LEU A 95 -24.84 -18.76 -1.12
C LEU A 95 -23.35 -18.42 -1.26
N LEU A 96 -22.58 -19.40 -1.71
CA LEU A 96 -21.20 -19.19 -2.11
C LEU A 96 -21.11 -19.13 -3.63
N ASP A 97 -20.65 -18.01 -4.18
CA ASP A 97 -20.58 -17.77 -5.63
C ASP A 97 -19.38 -18.50 -6.27
N THR A 98 -19.48 -19.82 -6.35
CA THR A 98 -18.43 -20.72 -6.88
C THR A 98 -18.27 -20.64 -8.41
N TYR A 99 -19.18 -19.97 -9.10
CA TYR A 99 -19.18 -19.77 -10.55
C TYR A 99 -18.68 -18.39 -10.97
N CYS A 100 -18.35 -17.52 -10.00
CA CYS A 100 -17.99 -16.13 -10.28
C CYS A 100 -19.06 -15.39 -11.10
N ASN A 101 -20.33 -15.57 -10.77
CA ASN A 101 -21.45 -14.94 -11.49
C ASN A 101 -21.61 -13.46 -11.09
N LEU A 102 -21.66 -13.20 -9.78
CA LEU A 102 -21.83 -11.87 -9.20
C LEU A 102 -20.49 -11.31 -8.71
N THR A 103 -19.71 -12.16 -8.07
CA THR A 103 -18.50 -11.82 -7.34
C THR A 103 -17.39 -12.79 -7.72
N CYS A 104 -16.17 -12.31 -7.94
CA CYS A 104 -15.06 -13.21 -8.21
C CYS A 104 -13.78 -12.81 -7.49
N THR A 105 -13.14 -13.80 -6.88
CA THR A 105 -11.89 -13.63 -6.16
C THR A 105 -10.71 -14.02 -7.02
N LEU A 106 -9.75 -13.11 -7.15
CA LEU A 106 -8.57 -13.28 -7.99
C LEU A 106 -7.30 -12.98 -7.20
N TYR A 107 -6.22 -13.72 -7.50
CA TYR A 107 -4.88 -13.37 -7.05
C TYR A 107 -4.13 -12.57 -8.12
N THR A 108 -4.30 -12.90 -9.40
CA THR A 108 -3.62 -12.26 -10.53
C THR A 108 -4.53 -12.21 -11.76
N ILE A 109 -4.12 -11.45 -12.79
CA ILE A 109 -4.72 -11.50 -14.14
C ILE A 109 -3.60 -11.65 -15.15
N GLY A 110 -3.80 -12.48 -16.17
CA GLY A 110 -2.87 -12.64 -17.28
C GLY A 110 -1.67 -13.55 -17.01
N GLN A 111 -1.58 -14.20 -15.83
CA GLN A 111 -0.62 -15.29 -15.65
C GLN A 111 -1.10 -16.56 -16.38
N LEU A 112 -0.15 -17.25 -17.00
CA LEU A 112 -0.39 -18.52 -17.70
C LEU A 112 -1.03 -19.54 -16.75
N GLY A 113 -2.26 -19.95 -17.05
CA GLY A 113 -2.96 -21.04 -16.34
C GLY A 113 -4.13 -20.64 -15.46
N ASP A 114 -4.29 -19.35 -15.14
CA ASP A 114 -5.39 -18.92 -14.26
C ASP A 114 -6.75 -18.81 -14.95
N GLY A 115 -6.79 -18.81 -16.28
CA GLY A 115 -8.02 -18.67 -17.07
C GLY A 115 -8.69 -17.30 -16.91
N LEU A 116 -7.94 -16.28 -16.51
CA LEU A 116 -8.42 -14.91 -16.30
C LEU A 116 -7.82 -13.99 -17.35
N GLU A 117 -8.67 -13.22 -18.02
CA GLU A 117 -8.26 -12.24 -19.02
C GLU A 117 -9.08 -10.96 -18.94
N LEU A 118 -8.58 -9.89 -19.55
CA LEU A 118 -9.36 -8.68 -19.76
C LEU A 118 -10.01 -8.75 -21.14
N LEU A 119 -11.34 -8.71 -21.17
CA LEU A 119 -12.16 -8.73 -22.37
C LEU A 119 -13.15 -7.57 -22.32
N ASN A 120 -13.12 -6.70 -23.34
CA ASN A 120 -14.05 -5.57 -23.48
C ASN A 120 -14.14 -4.68 -22.23
N GLY A 121 -13.00 -4.38 -21.61
CA GLY A 121 -12.95 -3.54 -20.40
C GLY A 121 -13.46 -4.22 -19.14
N ARG A 122 -13.56 -5.56 -19.14
CA ARG A 122 -13.99 -6.36 -17.98
C ARG A 122 -13.08 -7.54 -17.75
N VAL A 123 -13.15 -8.08 -16.53
CA VAL A 123 -12.53 -9.37 -16.23
C VAL A 123 -13.42 -10.47 -16.78
N HIS A 124 -12.82 -11.36 -17.58
CA HIS A 124 -13.44 -12.57 -18.08
C HIS A 124 -12.83 -13.80 -17.41
N VAL A 125 -13.70 -14.65 -16.87
CA VAL A 125 -13.34 -15.91 -16.20
C VAL A 125 -13.62 -17.07 -17.14
N ARG A 126 -12.60 -17.51 -17.87
CA ARG A 126 -12.74 -18.47 -18.97
C ARG A 126 -13.29 -19.83 -18.52
N GLN A 127 -13.00 -20.28 -17.30
CA GLN A 127 -13.51 -21.59 -16.83
C GLN A 127 -15.04 -21.61 -16.68
N THR A 128 -15.62 -20.48 -16.29
CA THR A 128 -17.06 -20.32 -16.03
C THR A 128 -17.77 -19.57 -17.16
N GLU A 129 -17.02 -18.98 -18.10
CA GLU A 129 -17.49 -18.09 -19.15
C GLU A 129 -18.29 -16.89 -18.57
N THR A 130 -17.83 -16.36 -17.43
CA THR A 130 -18.51 -15.27 -16.72
C THR A 130 -17.75 -13.95 -16.77
N LEU A 131 -18.50 -12.86 -16.71
CA LEU A 131 -18.02 -11.49 -16.58
C LEU A 131 -18.52 -10.93 -15.24
N PRO A 132 -17.89 -11.27 -14.10
CA PRO A 132 -18.37 -10.85 -12.79
C PRO A 132 -18.45 -9.32 -12.69
N PRO A 133 -19.55 -8.73 -12.20
CA PRO A 133 -19.66 -7.29 -12.00
C PRO A 133 -18.86 -6.81 -10.79
N LEU A 134 -18.52 -7.69 -9.84
CA LEU A 134 -17.69 -7.37 -8.68
C LEU A 134 -16.46 -8.28 -8.65
N VAL A 135 -15.27 -7.68 -8.57
CA VAL A 135 -14.01 -8.43 -8.56
C VAL A 135 -13.21 -8.06 -7.33
N HIS A 136 -12.78 -9.05 -6.56
CA HIS A 136 -11.98 -8.89 -5.37
C HIS A 136 -10.57 -9.45 -5.59
N PHE A 137 -9.56 -8.58 -5.45
CA PHE A 137 -8.15 -8.98 -5.51
C PHE A 137 -7.68 -9.31 -4.10
N VAL A 138 -7.56 -10.59 -3.78
CA VAL A 138 -7.21 -11.07 -2.43
C VAL A 138 -5.73 -11.32 -2.29
N SER A 139 -5.25 -11.30 -1.04
CA SER A 139 -3.87 -11.63 -0.69
C SER A 139 -2.88 -10.89 -1.62
N PHE A 140 -1.97 -11.61 -2.28
CA PHE A 140 -0.98 -11.07 -3.22
C PHE A 140 -1.58 -10.21 -4.36
N GLY A 141 -2.88 -10.32 -4.64
CA GLY A 141 -3.56 -9.52 -5.65
C GLY A 141 -3.57 -8.01 -5.36
N HIS A 142 -3.60 -7.61 -4.09
CA HIS A 142 -3.53 -6.20 -3.68
C HIS A 142 -2.23 -5.84 -2.96
N ARG A 143 -1.35 -6.82 -2.68
CA ARG A 143 -0.03 -6.52 -2.09
C ARG A 143 0.84 -5.75 -3.07
N THR A 144 1.70 -4.90 -2.51
CA THR A 144 2.74 -4.22 -3.26
C THR A 144 3.68 -5.23 -3.90
N LYS A 145 4.02 -4.99 -5.15
CA LYS A 145 5.11 -5.63 -5.90
C LYS A 145 5.84 -4.57 -6.69
N TRP A 146 7.08 -4.82 -7.03
CA TRP A 146 7.91 -3.89 -7.78
C TRP A 146 8.03 -4.34 -9.25
N ILE A 147 7.67 -3.47 -10.18
CA ILE A 147 7.84 -3.69 -11.62
C ILE A 147 8.58 -2.49 -12.19
N ASP A 148 9.75 -2.72 -12.78
CA ASP A 148 10.59 -1.68 -13.39
C ASP A 148 10.85 -0.48 -12.46
N GLY A 149 11.08 -0.76 -11.17
CA GLY A 149 11.35 0.26 -10.14
C GLY A 149 10.13 1.06 -9.68
N ARG A 150 8.91 0.67 -10.09
CA ARG A 150 7.65 1.27 -9.62
C ARG A 150 6.88 0.29 -8.72
N PRO A 151 6.41 0.73 -7.53
CA PRO A 151 5.51 -0.09 -6.73
C PRO A 151 4.15 -0.17 -7.42
N THR A 152 3.58 -1.37 -7.42
CA THR A 152 2.27 -1.65 -7.99
C THR A 152 1.63 -2.87 -7.35
N SER A 153 0.46 -3.30 -7.83
CA SER A 153 -0.18 -4.56 -7.48
C SER A 153 -0.94 -5.11 -8.69
N TYR A 154 -1.41 -6.36 -8.66
CA TYR A 154 -2.28 -6.86 -9.74
C TYR A 154 -3.57 -6.06 -9.84
N LEU A 155 -4.13 -5.66 -8.69
CA LEU A 155 -5.24 -4.73 -8.59
C LEU A 155 -4.94 -3.42 -9.32
N GLN A 156 -3.81 -2.78 -9.01
CA GLN A 156 -3.46 -1.48 -9.59
C GLN A 156 -3.17 -1.57 -11.09
N GLU A 157 -2.45 -2.59 -11.55
CA GLU A 157 -2.22 -2.80 -12.99
C GLU A 157 -3.52 -3.05 -13.74
N THR A 158 -4.43 -3.83 -13.16
CA THR A 158 -5.76 -4.05 -13.75
C THR A 158 -6.55 -2.74 -13.80
N PHE A 159 -6.55 -1.97 -12.72
CA PHE A 159 -7.24 -0.68 -12.67
C PHE A 159 -6.67 0.30 -13.69
N ARG A 160 -5.35 0.35 -13.87
CA ARG A 160 -4.72 1.20 -14.89
C ARG A 160 -5.11 0.80 -16.31
N GLN A 161 -5.17 -0.49 -16.60
CA GLN A 161 -5.58 -0.98 -17.93
C GLN A 161 -7.05 -0.68 -18.22
N LEU A 162 -7.93 -0.82 -17.23
CA LEU A 162 -9.37 -0.63 -17.40
C LEU A 162 -9.80 0.84 -17.34
N PHE A 163 -9.13 1.65 -16.52
CA PHE A 163 -9.50 3.05 -16.26
C PHE A 163 -8.28 3.96 -16.32
N PRO A 164 -7.59 4.07 -17.47
CA PRO A 164 -6.29 4.77 -17.56
C PRO A 164 -6.36 6.22 -17.09
N GLU A 165 -7.39 6.97 -17.47
CA GLU A 165 -7.56 8.37 -17.06
C GLU A 165 -7.84 8.52 -15.55
N HIS A 166 -8.58 7.58 -14.96
CA HIS A 166 -8.85 7.61 -13.52
C HIS A 166 -7.62 7.19 -12.72
N SER A 167 -6.89 6.19 -13.22
CA SER A 167 -5.62 5.77 -12.66
C SER A 167 -4.60 6.90 -12.71
N ALA A 168 -4.49 7.63 -13.83
CA ALA A 168 -3.56 8.75 -13.93
C ALA A 168 -3.87 9.83 -12.88
N ARG A 169 -5.15 10.18 -12.72
CA ARG A 169 -5.58 11.16 -11.71
C ARG A 169 -5.33 10.71 -10.27
N LEU A 170 -5.54 9.42 -9.98
CA LEU A 170 -5.45 8.89 -8.61
C LEU A 170 -4.02 8.50 -8.20
N MET A 171 -3.21 8.03 -9.14
CA MET A 171 -1.92 7.37 -8.84
C MET A 171 -0.73 8.17 -9.32
N ASP A 172 -0.88 8.95 -10.41
CA ASP A 172 0.23 9.66 -11.04
C ASP A 172 0.29 11.13 -10.62
N GLY A 173 -0.80 11.72 -10.09
CA GLY A 173 -0.82 13.07 -9.53
C GLY A 173 -0.67 13.05 -8.02
N TRP A 174 0.23 13.87 -7.47
CA TRP A 174 0.38 14.01 -6.02
C TRP A 174 0.31 15.48 -5.62
N TRP A 175 -0.40 15.72 -4.52
CA TRP A 175 -0.46 17.00 -3.84
C TRP A 175 0.01 16.82 -2.40
N LEU A 176 0.99 17.62 -2.00
CA LEU A 176 1.36 17.79 -0.61
C LEU A 176 1.04 19.23 -0.23
N GLY A 177 0.23 19.39 0.79
CA GLY A 177 -0.09 20.72 1.30
C GLY A 177 -0.65 20.66 2.71
N ALA A 178 -1.05 21.82 3.21
CA ALA A 178 -1.66 21.98 4.51
C ALA A 178 -2.86 22.92 4.42
N ASN A 179 -3.96 22.54 5.06
CA ASN A 179 -5.13 23.41 5.19
C ASN A 179 -4.96 24.25 6.45
N VAL A 180 -4.81 25.57 6.29
CA VAL A 180 -4.66 26.52 7.38
C VAL A 180 -6.01 27.18 7.64
N GLY A 181 -6.77 26.60 8.56
CA GLY A 181 -8.14 26.99 8.84
C GLY A 181 -9.14 26.43 7.81
N ALA A 182 -10.30 27.07 7.67
CA ALA A 182 -11.39 26.59 6.81
C ALA A 182 -11.32 27.09 5.35
N THR A 183 -10.38 27.99 5.03
CA THR A 183 -10.41 28.76 3.77
C THR A 183 -9.07 28.89 3.05
N HIS A 184 -7.96 28.43 3.64
CA HIS A 184 -6.64 28.58 3.02
C HIS A 184 -5.98 27.23 2.86
N ASP A 185 -5.60 26.94 1.62
CA ASP A 185 -4.82 25.76 1.28
C ASP A 185 -3.41 26.23 0.91
N LEU A 186 -2.41 25.73 1.64
CA LEU A 186 -1.01 25.89 1.32
C LEU A 186 -0.56 24.68 0.51
N THR A 187 -0.27 24.88 -0.77
CA THR A 187 0.31 23.84 -1.63
C THR A 187 1.83 23.87 -1.51
N ILE A 188 2.41 22.81 -0.94
CA ILE A 188 3.86 22.61 -0.83
C ILE A 188 4.41 21.94 -2.09
N TYR A 189 3.66 20.99 -2.64
CA TYR A 189 3.98 20.26 -3.86
C TYR A 189 2.71 19.94 -4.63
N GLU A 190 2.74 20.16 -5.94
CA GLU A 190 1.75 19.64 -6.88
C GLU A 190 2.49 19.25 -8.15
N GLY A 191 2.35 18.00 -8.58
CA GLY A 191 3.02 17.54 -9.79
C GLY A 191 2.96 16.04 -9.99
N GLU A 192 3.72 15.57 -10.99
CA GLU A 192 3.86 14.15 -11.29
C GLU A 192 4.42 13.41 -10.07
N GLY A 193 3.78 12.33 -9.67
CA GLY A 193 4.13 11.52 -8.51
C GLY A 193 5.52 10.90 -8.57
N ARG A 194 6.22 10.97 -9.71
CA ARG A 194 7.54 10.37 -9.90
C ARG A 194 8.58 10.87 -8.90
N SER A 195 8.64 12.18 -8.65
CA SER A 195 9.64 12.76 -7.74
C SER A 195 9.36 12.36 -6.28
N LEU A 196 8.10 12.44 -5.87
CA LEU A 196 7.66 12.06 -4.54
C LEU A 196 7.81 10.55 -4.31
N LEU A 197 7.47 9.74 -5.31
CA LEU A 197 7.69 8.30 -5.29
C LEU A 197 9.18 7.96 -5.19
N ALA A 198 10.05 8.64 -5.94
CA ALA A 198 11.49 8.46 -5.83
C ALA A 198 11.99 8.80 -4.43
N MET A 199 11.47 9.88 -3.83
CA MET A 199 11.78 10.26 -2.45
C MET A 199 11.33 9.17 -1.46
N MET A 200 10.07 8.73 -1.52
CA MET A 200 9.54 7.66 -0.67
C MET A 200 10.31 6.35 -0.84
N THR A 201 10.63 5.97 -2.07
CA THR A 201 11.45 4.79 -2.40
C THR A 201 12.85 4.94 -1.79
N SER A 202 13.45 6.12 -1.84
CA SER A 202 14.76 6.36 -1.24
C SER A 202 14.74 6.18 0.28
N PHE A 203 13.70 6.66 0.96
CA PHE A 203 13.52 6.45 2.40
C PHE A 203 13.30 4.98 2.74
N LEU A 204 12.54 4.27 1.92
CA LEU A 204 12.33 2.83 2.08
C LEU A 204 13.63 2.05 1.88
N CYS A 205 14.45 2.38 0.88
CA CYS A 205 15.78 1.79 0.68
C CYS A 205 16.69 2.02 1.92
N LEU A 206 16.67 3.23 2.50
CA LEU A 206 17.42 3.52 3.72
C LEU A 206 16.93 2.65 4.89
N GLN A 207 15.62 2.56 5.11
CA GLN A 207 15.05 1.69 6.15
C GLN A 207 15.46 0.22 5.93
N CYS A 208 15.23 -0.32 4.75
CA CYS A 208 15.57 -1.71 4.41
C CYS A 208 17.06 -2.04 4.56
N THR A 209 17.94 -1.04 4.45
CA THR A 209 19.40 -1.20 4.58
C THR A 209 19.89 -1.00 6.01
N PHE A 210 19.38 0.01 6.72
CA PHE A 210 19.95 0.45 8.01
C PHE A 210 19.11 0.06 9.23
N SER A 211 17.78 -0.09 9.11
CA SER A 211 16.94 -0.38 10.27
C SER A 211 16.72 -1.87 10.51
N GLY A 212 17.24 -2.74 9.65
CA GLY A 212 17.08 -4.20 9.77
C GLY A 212 15.63 -4.68 9.67
N ILE A 213 14.73 -3.85 9.14
CA ILE A 213 13.33 -4.21 8.95
C ILE A 213 13.24 -5.31 7.89
N GLU A 214 12.55 -6.38 8.21
CA GLU A 214 12.19 -7.44 7.28
C GLU A 214 10.73 -7.23 6.85
N SER A 215 10.54 -6.86 5.58
CA SER A 215 9.24 -6.72 4.94
C SER A 215 9.30 -7.23 3.50
N ASP A 216 8.15 -7.57 2.92
CA ASP A 216 8.04 -7.96 1.51
C ASP A 216 8.65 -6.88 0.60
N ASP A 217 8.41 -5.60 0.89
CA ASP A 217 9.01 -4.48 0.15
C ASP A 217 10.54 -4.46 0.25
N CYS A 218 11.10 -4.72 1.44
CA CYS A 218 12.54 -4.77 1.61
C CYS A 218 13.18 -5.95 0.89
N TYR A 219 12.49 -7.08 0.81
CA TYR A 219 12.97 -8.23 0.05
C TYR A 219 13.09 -7.91 -1.44
N GLU A 220 12.07 -7.27 -2.02
CA GLU A 220 12.04 -6.87 -3.44
C GLU A 220 13.04 -5.76 -3.77
N LEU A 221 13.23 -4.82 -2.86
CA LEU A 221 14.10 -3.66 -3.07
C LEU A 221 15.59 -3.92 -2.78
N ARG A 222 15.89 -4.83 -1.86
CA ARG A 222 17.27 -5.13 -1.44
C ARG A 222 18.05 -5.74 -2.59
N GLY A 223 19.20 -5.15 -2.92
CA GLY A 223 20.04 -5.61 -4.02
C GLY A 223 19.66 -5.05 -5.39
N THR A 224 18.61 -4.22 -5.48
CA THR A 224 18.33 -3.47 -6.71
C THR A 224 19.37 -2.37 -6.93
N ALA A 225 19.72 -2.11 -8.20
CA ALA A 225 20.59 -0.98 -8.55
C ALA A 225 19.98 0.36 -8.08
N THR A 226 18.65 0.49 -8.14
CA THR A 226 17.91 1.66 -7.68
C THR A 226 18.21 1.96 -6.21
N CYS A 227 18.07 0.99 -5.30
CA CYS A 227 18.38 1.22 -3.90
C CYS A 227 19.86 1.47 -3.65
N PHE A 228 20.76 0.78 -4.37
CA PHE A 228 22.19 1.04 -4.27
C PHE A 228 22.53 2.51 -4.59
N TRP A 229 22.01 3.03 -5.70
CA TRP A 229 22.24 4.41 -6.11
C TRP A 229 21.57 5.41 -5.16
N MET A 230 20.33 5.18 -4.73
CA MET A 230 19.64 6.04 -3.78
C MET A 230 20.37 6.13 -2.43
N ASN A 231 20.82 4.99 -1.89
CA ASN A 231 21.60 4.96 -0.65
C ASN A 231 22.96 5.66 -0.82
N SER A 232 23.62 5.48 -1.97
CA SER A 232 24.87 6.16 -2.29
C SER A 232 24.68 7.67 -2.38
N CYS A 233 23.60 8.15 -3.00
CA CYS A 233 23.24 9.56 -3.03
C CYS A 233 23.04 10.12 -1.63
N TRP A 234 22.29 9.43 -0.77
CA TRP A 234 22.12 9.83 0.63
C TRP A 234 23.44 9.87 1.40
N PHE A 235 24.31 8.87 1.22
CA PHE A 235 25.63 8.86 1.81
C PHE A 235 26.47 10.07 1.37
N LEU A 236 26.46 10.41 0.08
CA LEU A 236 27.15 11.59 -0.46
C LEU A 236 26.56 12.90 0.08
N VAL A 237 25.23 13.00 0.22
CA VAL A 237 24.57 14.17 0.82
C VAL A 237 25.01 14.32 2.28
N ILE A 238 25.01 13.25 3.06
CA ILE A 238 25.44 13.26 4.46
C ILE A 238 26.92 13.64 4.57
N LEU A 239 27.80 13.07 3.74
CA LEU A 239 29.22 13.43 3.70
C LEU A 239 29.43 14.90 3.34
N THR A 240 28.68 15.42 2.38
CA THR A 240 28.76 16.83 1.96
C THR A 240 28.31 17.75 3.09
N LEU A 241 27.18 17.45 3.74
CA LEU A 241 26.69 18.21 4.88
C LEU A 241 27.68 18.17 6.06
N ALA A 242 28.24 17.00 6.35
CA ALA A 242 29.26 16.83 7.40
C ALA A 242 30.53 17.65 7.08
N PHE A 243 30.98 17.66 5.83
CA PHE A 243 32.12 18.46 5.38
C PHE A 243 31.83 19.96 5.49
N LEU A 244 30.64 20.42 5.12
CA LEU A 244 30.23 21.82 5.26
C LEU A 244 30.19 22.24 6.73
N VAL A 245 29.61 21.42 7.61
CA VAL A 245 29.61 21.67 9.06
C VAL A 245 31.04 21.73 9.60
N TRP A 246 31.92 20.82 9.18
CA TRP A 246 33.32 20.82 9.56
C TRP A 246 34.04 22.11 9.13
N LEU A 247 33.84 22.57 7.89
CA LEU A 247 34.38 23.85 7.40
C LEU A 247 33.87 25.05 8.20
N LEU A 248 32.58 25.07 8.56
CA LEU A 248 31.99 26.13 9.38
C LEU A 248 32.61 26.17 10.78
N VAL A 249 32.72 25.01 11.45
CA VAL A 249 33.32 24.89 12.78
C VAL A 249 34.81 25.23 12.75
N TRP A 250 35.55 24.74 11.75
CA TRP A 250 36.96 25.05 11.59
C TRP A 250 37.19 26.55 11.32
N GLY A 251 36.37 27.16 10.47
CA GLY A 251 36.41 28.60 10.19
C GLY A 251 36.12 29.46 11.43
N GLN A 252 35.15 29.07 12.26
CA GLN A 252 34.88 29.74 13.53
C GLN A 252 36.08 29.64 14.48
N ASN A 253 36.66 28.44 14.65
CA ASN A 253 37.85 28.24 15.47
C ASN A 253 39.06 29.05 14.99
N PHE A 254 39.26 29.14 13.67
CA PHE A 254 40.34 29.93 13.08
C PHE A 254 40.13 31.43 13.34
N ARG A 255 38.91 31.95 13.18
CA ARG A 255 38.57 33.34 13.52
C ARG A 255 38.82 33.64 15.00
N HIS A 256 38.45 32.73 15.91
CA HIS A 256 38.74 32.88 17.34
C HIS A 256 40.24 32.92 17.64
N ARG A 257 41.04 32.06 17.00
CA ARG A 257 42.51 32.07 17.15
C ARG A 257 43.14 33.35 16.61
N LEU A 258 42.72 33.83 15.45
CA LEU A 258 43.19 35.11 14.90
C LEU A 258 42.82 36.28 15.80
N HIS A 259 41.58 36.31 16.31
CA HIS A 259 41.15 37.35 17.25
C HIS A 259 41.99 37.33 18.54
N ALA A 260 42.24 36.14 19.11
CA ALA A 260 43.11 35.98 20.27
C ALA A 260 44.55 36.45 19.98
N LEU A 261 45.11 36.11 18.82
CA LEU A 261 46.44 36.57 18.41
C LEU A 261 46.49 38.11 18.27
N CYS A 262 45.48 38.71 17.64
CA CYS A 262 45.37 40.17 17.51
C CYS A 262 45.29 40.85 18.88
N LEU A 263 44.53 40.29 19.83
CA LEU A 263 44.47 40.80 21.20
C LEU A 263 45.83 40.70 21.90
N THR A 264 46.55 39.58 21.74
CA THR A 264 47.90 39.41 22.32
C THR A 264 48.91 40.39 21.74
N VAL A 265 48.91 40.61 20.41
CA VAL A 265 49.79 41.59 19.76
C VAL A 265 49.45 43.01 20.22
N ARG A 266 48.16 43.35 20.29
CA ARG A 266 47.71 44.66 20.79
C ARG A 266 48.12 44.88 22.25
N TYR A 267 48.00 43.86 23.10
CA TYR A 267 48.45 43.91 24.50
C TYR A 267 49.97 44.08 24.62
N ALA A 268 50.75 43.35 23.80
CA ALA A 268 52.20 43.49 23.76
C ALA A 268 52.64 44.89 23.28
N GLN A 269 51.95 45.48 22.30
CA GLN A 269 52.20 46.86 21.85
C GLN A 269 51.89 47.89 22.93
N LEU A 270 50.81 47.71 23.69
CA LEU A 270 50.48 48.59 24.82
C LEU A 270 51.52 48.48 25.95
N ASN A 271 52.09 47.29 26.19
CA ASN A 271 53.14 47.10 27.21
C ASN A 271 54.56 47.50 26.75
N ASN A 272 54.83 47.52 25.44
CA ASN A 272 56.09 48.02 24.87
C ASN A 272 56.09 49.53 24.59
N GLN A 273 54.98 50.22 24.82
CA GLN A 273 55.05 51.66 25.05
C GLN A 273 55.80 51.85 26.36
N LYS A 274 57.09 52.17 26.24
CA LYS A 274 57.93 52.69 27.32
C LYS A 274 57.07 53.69 28.10
N PRO A 275 56.92 53.55 29.43
CA PRO A 275 56.25 54.58 30.21
C PRO A 275 56.92 55.92 29.87
N PRO A 276 56.15 56.98 29.54
CA PRO A 276 56.72 58.29 29.40
C PRO A 276 57.36 58.66 30.74
N GLY A 277 58.69 58.87 30.71
CA GLY A 277 59.47 59.51 31.77
C GLY A 277 59.12 59.13 33.20
N LEU A 278 59.75 58.06 33.70
CA LEU A 278 60.22 58.10 35.08
C LEU A 278 61.65 58.62 35.04
N ASP A 279 61.78 59.92 35.28
CA ASP A 279 63.02 60.51 35.80
C ASP A 279 63.31 59.87 37.16
N CYS A 280 64.44 59.18 37.22
CA CYS A 280 65.41 59.30 38.30
C CYS A 280 66.76 59.57 37.63
#